data_AF-A0A350UT93-F1
#
_entry.id   AF-A0A350UT93-F1
#
_cell.length_a   1.000
_cell.length_b   1.000
_cell.length_c   1.000
_cell.angle_alpha   90.00
_cell.angle_beta   90.00
_cell.angle_gamma   90.00
#
_symmetry.space_group_name_H-M   'P 1'
#
loop_
_entity.id
_entity.type
_entity.pdbx_description
1 polymer ?
#
loop_
_entity_poly.entity_id
_entity_poly.type
_entity_poly.pdbx_seq_one_letter_code
_entity_poly.pdbx_strand_id
1 'polypeptide(L)' 'LFADKQNHINGIENFWSQAKRHVRKFNGVHKSHFPLFLKECEWRFNNPKPKSQLKLLKQLVKQYIG' A
#
# COMPACT_ATOMS: atom_id res chain seq x y z
N LEU A 1 -10.66 4.13 -9.93
CA LEU A 1 -9.30 3.76 -9.45
C LEU A 1 -8.42 5.00 -9.44
N PHE A 2 -7.25 4.99 -8.81
CA PHE A 2 -6.27 6.10 -8.81
C PHE A 2 -5.99 6.71 -10.22
N ALA A 3 -6.23 5.94 -11.29
CA ALA A 3 -6.13 6.36 -12.68
C ALA A 3 -7.31 7.19 -13.25
N ASP A 4 -8.41 7.38 -12.51
CA ASP A 4 -9.68 7.91 -13.09
C ASP A 4 -9.87 9.43 -13.03
N LYS A 5 -8.94 10.22 -12.47
CA LYS A 5 -9.14 11.68 -12.36
C LYS A 5 -7.88 12.46 -12.71
N GLN A 6 -8.11 13.62 -13.34
CA GLN A 6 -7.20 14.58 -14.00
C GLN A 6 -5.98 15.11 -13.19
N ASN A 7 -5.59 14.47 -12.07
CA ASN A 7 -4.46 14.83 -11.21
C ASN A 7 -3.38 13.73 -11.17
N HIS A 8 -3.11 13.10 -12.31
CA HIS A 8 -2.36 11.84 -12.40
C HIS A 8 -0.87 11.99 -12.00
N ILE A 9 -0.24 13.13 -12.26
CA ILE A 9 1.18 13.38 -11.93
C ILE A 9 1.37 13.53 -10.41
N ASN A 10 0.61 14.44 -9.78
CA ASN A 10 0.66 14.69 -8.32
C ASN A 10 0.30 13.44 -7.52
N GLY A 11 -0.63 12.65 -8.04
CA GLY A 11 -0.99 11.37 -7.46
C GLY A 11 0.18 10.38 -7.43
N ILE A 12 0.92 10.27 -8.55
CA ILE A 12 2.00 9.29 -8.71
C ILE A 12 3.18 9.70 -7.83
N GLU A 13 3.48 10.99 -7.78
CA GLU A 13 4.51 11.54 -6.91
C GLU A 13 4.19 11.30 -5.43
N ASN A 14 2.94 11.52 -5.02
CA ASN A 14 2.49 11.24 -3.66
C ASN A 14 2.58 9.74 -3.34
N PHE A 15 2.21 8.86 -4.27
CA PHE A 15 2.36 7.42 -4.12
C PHE A 15 3.82 7.03 -3.86
N TRP A 16 4.74 7.47 -4.72
CA TRP A 16 6.16 7.13 -4.59
C TRP A 16 6.78 7.76 -3.34
N SER A 17 6.35 8.95 -2.93
CA SER A 17 6.77 9.57 -1.67
C SER A 17 6.39 8.70 -0.46
N GLN A 18 5.14 8.22 -0.42
CA GLN A 18 4.64 7.36 0.65
C GLN A 18 5.29 5.97 0.63
N ALA A 19 5.44 5.35 -0.54
CA ALA A 19 6.10 4.06 -0.69
C ALA A 19 7.55 4.11 -0.19
N LYS A 20 8.31 5.14 -0.57
CA LYS A 20 9.68 5.37 -0.07
C LYS A 20 9.71 5.51 1.45
N ARG A 21 8.79 6.29 2.04
CA ARG A 21 8.71 6.45 3.50
C ARG A 21 8.43 5.12 4.19
N HIS A 22 7.59 4.26 3.62
CA HIS A 22 7.28 2.96 4.17
C HIS A 22 8.52 2.03 4.15
N VAL A 23 9.19 1.92 3.00
CA VAL A 23 10.41 1.11 2.83
C VAL A 23 11.55 1.58 3.75
N ARG A 24 11.73 2.89 3.93
CA ARG A 24 12.78 3.45 4.81
C ARG A 24 12.65 3.01 6.27
N LYS A 25 11.44 2.73 6.76
CA LYS A 25 11.23 2.25 8.14
C LYS A 25 11.85 0.88 8.40
N PHE A 26 12.10 0.10 7.34
CA PHE A 26 12.70 -1.22 7.42
C PHE A 26 14.20 -1.23 7.12
N ASN A 27 14.84 -0.04 7.03
CA ASN A 27 16.23 0.12 6.56
C ASN A 27 16.47 -0.46 5.16
N GLY A 28 15.43 -0.45 4.32
CA GLY A 28 15.41 -1.12 3.03
C GLY A 28 14.62 -2.43 3.09
N VAL A 29 14.39 -3.00 1.91
CA VAL A 29 13.66 -4.26 1.75
C VAL A 29 14.46 -5.13 0.81
N HIS A 30 14.57 -6.43 1.10
CA HIS A 30 15.25 -7.36 0.21
C HIS A 30 14.58 -7.39 -1.17
N LYS A 31 15.38 -7.44 -2.25
CA LYS A 31 14.88 -7.33 -3.63
C LYS A 31 13.78 -8.34 -3.96
N SER A 32 13.85 -9.55 -3.39
CA SER A 32 12.82 -10.59 -3.60
C SER A 32 11.45 -10.20 -3.04
N HIS A 33 11.38 -9.39 -1.99
CA HIS A 33 10.14 -8.99 -1.34
C HIS A 33 9.62 -7.63 -1.84
N PHE A 34 10.44 -6.90 -2.58
CA PHE A 34 10.07 -5.58 -3.10
C PHE A 34 8.74 -5.57 -3.87
N PRO A 35 8.41 -6.56 -4.73
CA PRO A 35 7.10 -6.58 -5.40
C PRO A 35 5.91 -6.67 -4.43
N LEU A 36 6.04 -7.44 -3.34
CA LEU A 36 4.99 -7.56 -2.32
C LEU A 36 4.81 -6.26 -1.55
N PHE A 37 5.91 -5.58 -1.20
CA PHE A 37 5.88 -4.27 -0.57
C PHE A 37 5.22 -3.20 -1.44
N LEU A 38 5.47 -3.22 -2.75
CA LEU A 38 4.79 -2.33 -3.69
C LEU A 38 3.28 -2.59 -3.75
N LYS A 39 2.88 -3.87 -3.76
CA LYS A 39 1.45 -4.26 -3.71
C LYS A 39 0.77 -3.84 -2.40
N GLU A 40 1.46 -3.96 -1.28
CA GLU A 40 0.96 -3.43 -0.01
C GLU A 40 0.81 -1.90 -0.06
N CYS A 41 1.80 -1.18 -0.59
CA CYS A 41 1.73 0.28 -0.75
C CYS A 41 0.56 0.70 -1.65
N GLU A 42 0.34 0.00 -2.76
CA GLU A 42 -0.81 0.21 -3.66
C GLU A 42 -2.14 0.04 -2.91
N TRP A 43 -2.28 -1.06 -2.16
CA TRP A 43 -3.49 -1.31 -1.39
C TRP A 43 -3.73 -0.25 -0.32
N ARG A 44 -2.69 0.14 0.44
CA ARG A 44 -2.77 1.18 1.48
C ARG A 44 -3.12 2.54 0.91
N PHE A 45 -2.53 2.90 -0.22
CA PHE A 45 -2.77 4.18 -0.90
C PHE A 45 -4.22 4.30 -1.36
N ASN A 46 -4.78 3.22 -1.92
CA ASN A 46 -6.18 3.16 -2.33
C ASN A 46 -7.17 3.04 -1.14
N ASN A 47 -6.69 2.63 0.04
CA ASN A 47 -7.52 2.44 1.24
C ASN A 47 -6.94 3.22 2.43
N PRO A 48 -6.95 4.57 2.43
CA PRO A 48 -6.16 5.36 3.38
C PRO A 48 -6.62 5.28 4.84
N LYS A 49 -7.84 4.80 5.10
CA LYS A 49 -8.44 4.77 6.45
C LYS A 49 -7.91 3.57 7.26
N PRO A 50 -7.15 3.76 8.36
CA PRO A 50 -6.55 2.65 9.11
C PRO A 50 -7.58 1.70 9.73
N LYS A 51 -8.72 2.22 10.19
CA LYS A 51 -9.82 1.40 10.72
C LYS A 51 -10.40 0.44 9.66
N SER A 52 -10.53 0.92 8.42
CA SER A 52 -11.00 0.11 7.30
C SER A 52 -9.97 -0.93 6.88
N GLN A 53 -8.69 -0.55 6.85
CA GLN A 53 -7.57 -1.48 6.61
C GLN A 53 -7.57 -2.63 7.61
N LEU A 54 -7.64 -2.31 8.91
CA LEU A 54 -7.66 -3.32 9.97
C LEU A 54 -8.88 -4.25 9.86
N LYS A 55 -10.06 -3.70 9.54
CA LYS A 55 -11.27 -4.50 9.33
C LYS A 55 -11.09 -5.49 8.18
N LEU A 56 -10.55 -5.05 7.04
CA LEU A 56 -10.32 -5.92 5.89
C LEU A 56 -9.28 -7.00 6.21
N LEU A 57 -8.15 -6.64 6.84
CA LEU A 57 -7.14 -7.62 7.23
C LEU A 57 -7.70 -8.70 8.15
N LYS A 58 -8.52 -8.33 9.14
CA LYS A 58 -9.19 -9.30 10.02
C LYS A 58 -10.11 -10.25 9.23
N GLN A 59 -10.83 -9.74 8.23
CA GLN A 59 -11.68 -10.57 7.37
C GLN A 59 -10.86 -11.53 6.51
N LEU A 60 -9.78 -11.05 5.89
CA LEU A 60 -8.90 -11.88 5.06
C LEU A 60 -8.21 -12.98 5.87
N VAL A 61 -7.70 -12.65 7.07
CA VAL A 61 -7.09 -13.65 7.97
C VAL A 61 -8.12 -14.74 8.32
N LYS A 62 -9.35 -14.35 8.68
CA LYS A 62 -10.43 -15.31 8.97
C LYS A 62 -10.79 -16.19 7.76
N GLN A 63 -10.67 -15.68 6.55
CA GLN A 63 -11.10 -16.40 5.35
C GLN A 63 -10.03 -17.36 4.80
N TYR A 64 -8.75 -16.99 4.92
CA TYR A 64 -7.66 -17.70 4.26
C TYR A 64 -6.67 -18.38 5.21
N ILE A 65 -6.68 -18.04 6.51
CA ILE A 65 -5.70 -18.51 7.49
C ILE A 65 -6.37 -19.17 8.71
N GLY A 66 -7.50 -18.63 9.17
CA GLY A 66 -8.31 -19.19 10.25
C GLY A 66 -9.31 -20.23 9.76
#